data_AF-A0A6G3TZ22-F1
#
_entry.id   AF-A0A6G3TZ22-F1
#
_cell.length_a   1.000
_cell.length_b   1.000
_cell.length_c   1.000
_cell.angle_alpha   90.00
_cell.angle_beta   90.00
_cell.angle_gamma   90.00
#
_symmetry.space_group_name_H-M   'P 1'
#
loop_
_entity.id
_entity.type
_entity.pdbx_description
1 polymer ?
#
loop_
_entity_poly.entity_id
_entity_poly.type
_entity_poly.pdbx_seq_one_letter_code
_entity_poly.pdbx_strand_id
1 'polypeptide(L)' 'MDEEHEEAPAGLGRRERDILALERRGFPGPGAKERAIRERLGLAPVRYYQLLNALLDDPRALAHDP' A
#
# COMPACT_ATOMS: atom_id res chain seq x y z
N MET A 1 -3.48 23.69 6.62
CA MET A 1 -2.27 22.97 6.20
C MET A 1 -2.74 21.77 5.40
N ASP A 2 -3.20 22.10 4.20
CA ASP A 2 -3.07 21.36 2.95
C ASP A 2 -3.05 19.83 3.06
N GLU A 3 -4.25 19.24 3.19
CA GLU A 3 -4.54 17.91 2.65
C GLU A 3 -4.65 18.02 1.12
N GLU A 4 -3.57 18.42 0.45
CA GLU A 4 -3.43 18.22 -0.98
C GLU A 4 -3.04 16.76 -1.20
N HIS A 5 -4.04 15.88 -1.13
CA HIS A 5 -3.98 14.60 -1.83
C HIS A 5 -3.94 14.93 -3.33
N GLU A 6 -2.74 15.22 -3.82
CA GLU A 6 -2.47 15.48 -5.22
C GLU A 6 -2.78 14.20 -5.99
N GLU A 7 -3.99 14.12 -6.54
CA GLU A 7 -4.39 13.16 -7.56
C GLU A 7 -3.44 13.35 -8.75
N ALA A 8 -2.30 12.66 -8.73
CA ALA A 8 -1.36 12.70 -9.83
C ALA A 8 -1.99 11.99 -11.05
N PRO A 9 -2.22 12.70 -12.17
CA PRO A 9 -2.62 12.02 -13.39
C PRO A 9 -1.41 11.21 -13.88
N ALA A 10 -1.60 9.90 -14.02
CA ALA A 10 -0.65 8.92 -14.60
C ALA A 10 0.34 8.15 -13.69
N GLY A 11 0.10 7.97 -12.39
CA GLY A 11 0.80 6.89 -11.67
C GLY A 11 0.68 6.90 -10.15
N LEU A 12 0.83 5.70 -9.57
CA LEU A 12 0.91 5.51 -8.12
C LEU A 12 2.00 6.40 -7.50
N GLY A 13 1.67 7.08 -6.41
CA GLY A 13 2.57 7.82 -5.55
C GLY A 13 3.69 6.93 -4.98
N ARG A 14 4.75 7.55 -4.44
CA ARG A 14 5.90 6.80 -3.86
C ARG A 14 5.44 5.82 -2.79
N ARG A 15 4.57 6.27 -1.89
CA ARG A 15 4.08 5.45 -0.79
C ARG A 15 3.25 4.25 -1.25
N GLU A 16 2.41 4.45 -2.25
CA GLU A 16 1.56 3.39 -2.80
C GLU A 16 2.39 2.34 -3.52
N ARG A 17 3.43 2.76 -4.26
CA ARG A 17 4.42 1.85 -4.84
C ARG A 17 5.15 1.04 -3.78
N ASP A 18 5.55 1.66 -2.67
CA ASP A 18 6.22 0.97 -1.58
C ASP A 18 5.30 -0.05 -0.89
N ILE A 19 4.01 0.27 -0.74
CA ILE A 19 2.98 -0.64 -0.23
C ILE A 19 2.85 -1.86 -1.15
N LEU A 20 2.68 -1.66 -2.46
CA LEU A 20 2.57 -2.76 -3.42
C LEU A 20 3.85 -3.60 -3.53
N ALA A 21 5.02 -2.98 -3.43
CA ALA A 21 6.30 -3.68 -3.41
C ALA A 21 6.45 -4.57 -2.15
N LEU A 22 5.90 -4.11 -1.02
CA LEU A 22 5.85 -4.90 0.20
C LEU A 22 4.88 -6.09 0.07
N GLU A 23 3.72 -5.91 -0.56
CA GLU A 23 2.76 -7.00 -0.79
C GLU A 23 3.31 -8.12 -1.69
N ARG A 24 4.16 -7.79 -2.66
CA ARG A 24 4.79 -8.78 -3.54
C ARG A 24 5.86 -9.63 -2.84
N ARG A 25 6.23 -9.33 -1.58
CA ARG A 25 7.21 -10.09 -0.82
C ARG A 25 6.57 -11.24 -0.04
N GLY A 26 7.22 -12.40 -0.05
CA GLY A 26 6.92 -13.50 0.86
C GLY A 26 7.48 -13.23 2.26
N PHE A 27 6.65 -13.43 3.29
CA PHE A 27 7.04 -13.27 4.70
C PHE A 27 7.08 -14.63 5.41
N PRO A 28 8.18 -14.97 6.12
CA PRO A 28 8.45 -16.32 6.60
C PRO A 28 7.71 -16.72 7.88
N GLY A 29 6.71 -15.94 8.34
CA GLY A 29 5.97 -16.26 9.55
C GLY A 29 5.04 -15.15 10.04
N PRO A 30 4.22 -15.46 11.07
CA PRO A 30 3.27 -14.51 11.63
C PRO A 30 3.98 -13.25 12.15
N GLY A 31 3.41 -12.08 11.83
CA GLY A 31 3.92 -10.78 12.24
C GLY A 31 5.20 -10.31 11.52
N ALA A 32 5.85 -11.13 10.68
CA ALA A 32 7.02 -10.69 9.91
C ALA A 32 6.66 -9.58 8.92
N LYS A 33 5.47 -9.67 8.32
CA LYS A 33 4.89 -8.62 7.47
C LYS A 33 4.69 -7.33 8.24
N GLU A 34 4.05 -7.40 9.41
CA GLU A 34 3.78 -6.22 10.25
C GLU A 34 5.04 -5.53 10.76
N ARG A 35 6.08 -6.29 11.11
CA ARG A 35 7.38 -5.71 11.46
C ARG A 35 7.97 -4.97 10.26
N ALA A 36 7.96 -5.57 9.07
CA ALA A 36 8.45 -4.91 7.86
C ALA A 36 7.62 -3.67 7.48
N ILE A 37 6.30 -3.69 7.69
CA ILE A 37 5.42 -2.51 7.51
C ILE A 37 5.90 -1.37 8.42
N ARG A 38 6.11 -1.65 9.71
CA ARG A 38 6.56 -0.64 10.68
C ARG A 38 7.97 -0.12 10.36
N GLU A 39 8.90 -1.02 10.09
CA GLU A 39 10.31 -0.66 9.89
C GLU A 39 10.58 0.04 8.56
N ARG A 40 9.90 -0.37 7.47
CA ARG A 40 10.17 0.15 6.12
C ARG A 40 9.28 1.33 5.75
N LEU A 41 8.03 1.31 6.19
CA LEU A 41 7.04 2.31 5.81
C LEU A 41 6.73 3.29 6.95
N GLY A 42 7.17 3.01 8.17
CA GLY A 42 6.81 3.82 9.34
C GLY A 42 5.31 3.82 9.62
N LEU A 43 4.59 2.78 9.18
CA LEU A 43 3.13 2.69 9.29
C LEU A 43 2.71 1.74 10.40
N ALA A 44 1.60 2.08 11.06
CA ALA A 44 0.86 1.09 11.83
C ALA A 44 0.22 0.06 10.86
N PRO A 45 0.16 -1.24 11.22
CA PRO A 45 -0.43 -2.27 10.38
C PRO A 45 -1.85 -1.96 9.94
N VAL A 46 -2.67 -1.39 10.83
CA VAL A 46 -4.05 -1.00 10.52
C VAL A 46 -4.10 0.03 9.39
N ARG A 47 -3.28 1.09 9.48
CA ARG A 47 -3.21 2.13 8.44
C ARG A 47 -2.68 1.57 7.11
N TYR A 48 -1.75 0.63 7.17
CA TYR A 48 -1.24 -0.06 6.01
C TYR A 48 -2.35 -0.83 5.27
N TYR A 49 -3.12 -1.65 5.98
CA TYR A 49 -4.20 -2.42 5.34
C TYR A 49 -5.33 -1.53 4.82
N GLN A 50 -5.62 -0.41 5.48
CA GLN A 50 -6.57 0.58 4.95
C GLN A 50 -6.12 1.17 3.61
N LEU A 51 -4.84 1.56 3.51
CA LEU A 51 -4.27 2.09 2.27
C LEU A 51 -4.19 1.01 1.20
N LEU A 52 -3.79 -0.20 1.57
CA LEU A 52 -3.76 -1.33 0.64
C LEU A 52 -5.16 -1.64 0.09
N ASN A 53 -6.18 -1.71 0.95
CA ASN A 53 -7.54 -1.94 0.49
C ASN A 53 -8.01 -0.81 -0.42
N ALA A 54 -7.74 0.46 -0.09
CA ALA A 54 -8.06 1.58 -0.98
C ALA A 54 -7.35 1.46 -2.35
N LEU A 55 -6.12 0.92 -2.40
CA LEU A 55 -5.41 0.65 -3.65
C LEU A 55 -5.98 -0.53 -4.45
N LEU A 56 -6.57 -1.51 -3.77
CA LEU A 56 -7.20 -2.69 -4.38
C LEU A 56 -8.66 -2.44 -4.77
N ASP A 57 -9.35 -1.54 -4.07
CA ASP A 57 -10.74 -1.13 -4.31
C ASP A 57 -10.83 0.01 -5.35
N ASP A 58 -9.69 0.55 -5.79
CA ASP A 58 -9.62 1.43 -6.95
C ASP A 58 -10.06 0.65 -8.21
N PRO A 59 -11.01 1.16 -9.02
CA PRO A 59 -11.50 0.47 -10.22
C PRO A 59 -10.41 0.13 -11.25
N ARG A 60 -9.19 0.66 -11.11
CA ARG A 60 -8.00 0.25 -11.89
C ARG A 60 -7.48 -1.15 -11.52
N ALA A 61 -7.70 -1.65 -10.30
CA ALA A 61 -7.30 -2.97 -9.86
C ALA A 61 -8.27 -4.08 -10.32
N LEU A 62 -9.58 -3.77 -10.36
CA LEU A 62 -10.60 -4.67 -10.94
C LEU A 62 -10.45 -4.91 -12.45
N ALA A 63 -9.71 -4.05 -13.16
CA ALA A 63 -9.40 -4.24 -14.58
C ALA A 63 -8.25 -5.22 -14.85
N HIS A 64 -7.52 -5.64 -13.80
CA HIS A 64 -6.34 -6.50 -13.90
C HIS A 64 -6.54 -7.93 -13.36
N ASP A 65 -7.77 -8.32 -13.00
CA ASP A 65 -8.10 -9.65 -12.49
C ASP A 65 -9.28 -10.29 -13.27
N PRO A 66 -9.04 -11.01 -14.39
CA PRO A 66 -10.01 -11.91 -15.02
C PRO A 66 -10.01 -13.34 -14.45
#